data_AF-K1RRJ8-F1
#
_entry.id   AF-K1RRJ8-F1
#
_cell.length_a   1.000
_cell.length_b   1.000
_cell.length_c   1.000
_cell.angle_alpha   90.00
_cell.angle_beta   90.00
_cell.angle_gamma   90.00
#
_symmetry.space_group_name_H-M   'P 1'
#
loop_
_entity.id
_entity.type
_entity.pdbx_description
1 polymer ?
#
loop_
_entity_poly.entity_id
_entity_poly.type
_entity_poly.pdbx_seq_one_letter_code
_entity_poly.pdbx_strand_id
1 'polypeptide(L)'
;MMFIAIKTKDGVIKGKLSFYCRMLGVSRQGFYKYLAIKDRPWKYQDLADAMRVIHAEDECNDTYGRIRMYQALLLKNPTGIKIPSERTVYRVMDEIGLVHRPKRKPNGITKADREARKSDDLLKREFKADKPLEKCVTESQKSRLKMENCMFQPSSTALIPAFWDWQWKQT
;
A
#
# COMPACT_ATOMS: atom_id res chain seq x y z
N MET A 1 -3.47 -17.91 33.17
CA MET A 1 -3.12 -19.34 33.01
C MET A 1 -1.64 -19.55 32.72
N MET A 2 -1.02 -18.72 31.88
CA MET A 2 0.39 -18.85 31.48
C MET A 2 1.38 -18.91 32.66
N PHE A 3 1.14 -18.13 33.72
CA PHE A 3 1.96 -18.20 34.96
C PHE A 3 1.96 -19.60 35.61
N ILE A 4 0.79 -20.23 35.74
CA ILE A 4 0.66 -21.58 36.32
C ILE A 4 1.41 -22.58 35.45
N ALA A 5 1.27 -22.46 34.13
CA ALA A 5 1.93 -23.31 33.16
C ALA A 5 3.47 -23.23 33.30
N ILE A 6 4.03 -22.03 33.35
CA ILE A 6 5.47 -21.81 33.55
C ILE A 6 5.95 -22.43 34.88
N LYS A 7 5.24 -22.17 35.99
CA LYS A 7 5.64 -22.67 37.32
C LYS A 7 5.49 -24.17 37.49
N THR A 8 4.59 -24.80 36.73
CA THR A 8 4.33 -26.24 36.81
C THR A 8 4.98 -27.04 35.69
N LYS A 9 5.78 -26.40 34.82
CA LYS A 9 6.28 -26.99 33.56
C LYS A 9 5.12 -27.65 32.81
N ASP A 10 4.09 -26.87 32.52
CA ASP A 10 2.89 -27.30 31.81
C ASP A 10 2.14 -28.46 32.47
N GLY A 11 2.14 -28.50 33.80
CA GLY A 11 1.44 -29.51 34.58
C GLY A 11 2.23 -30.79 34.86
N VAL A 12 3.52 -30.87 34.46
CA VAL A 12 4.42 -31.96 34.85
C VAL A 12 4.63 -31.98 36.37
N ILE A 13 4.76 -30.81 37.00
CA ILE A 13 4.91 -30.66 38.45
C ILE A 13 3.52 -30.53 39.10
N LYS A 14 2.94 -31.65 39.51
CA LYS A 14 1.59 -31.71 40.10
C LYS A 14 1.50 -31.22 41.55
N GLY A 15 2.57 -31.39 42.34
CA GLY A 15 2.57 -31.16 43.78
C GLY A 15 2.24 -29.73 44.22
N LYS A 16 2.52 -28.72 43.39
CA LYS A 16 2.22 -27.30 43.66
C LYS A 16 1.07 -26.75 42.81
N LEU A 17 0.48 -27.56 41.92
CA LEU A 17 -0.56 -27.10 40.99
C LEU A 17 -1.81 -26.64 41.73
N SER A 18 -2.26 -27.40 42.74
CA SER A 18 -3.43 -27.05 43.56
C SER A 18 -3.26 -25.71 44.27
N PHE A 19 -2.05 -25.43 44.77
CA PHE A 19 -1.71 -24.17 45.43
C PHE A 19 -1.85 -22.98 44.48
N TYR A 20 -1.21 -23.03 43.30
CA TYR A 20 -1.29 -21.94 42.32
C TYR A 20 -2.71 -21.73 41.79
N CYS A 21 -3.45 -22.82 41.53
CA CYS A 21 -4.84 -22.75 41.11
C CYS A 21 -5.71 -22.07 42.17
N ARG A 22 -5.53 -22.40 43.45
CA ARG A 22 -6.29 -21.79 44.56
C ARG A 22 -5.95 -20.32 44.75
N MET A 23 -4.66 -19.97 44.67
CA MET A 23 -4.18 -18.60 44.79
C MET A 23 -4.74 -17.68 43.69
N LEU A 24 -4.86 -18.17 42.46
CA LEU A 24 -5.32 -17.38 41.31
C LEU A 24 -6.83 -17.53 41.02
N GLY A 25 -7.58 -18.25 41.88
CA GLY A 25 -9.02 -18.46 41.69
C GLY A 25 -9.38 -19.31 40.47
N VAL A 26 -8.49 -20.21 40.04
CA VAL A 26 -8.64 -21.05 38.86
C VAL A 26 -8.99 -22.48 39.26
N SER A 27 -9.95 -23.11 38.58
CA SER A 27 -10.20 -24.54 38.76
C SER A 27 -9.11 -25.39 38.11
N ARG A 28 -8.76 -26.52 38.72
CA ARG A 28 -7.80 -27.49 38.13
C ARG A 28 -8.25 -27.96 36.73
N GLN A 29 -9.54 -28.18 36.54
CA GLN A 29 -10.13 -28.54 35.26
C GLN A 29 -9.96 -27.43 34.21
N GLY A 30 -10.16 -26.16 34.59
CA GLY A 30 -9.92 -25.02 33.72
C GLY A 30 -8.46 -24.92 33.25
N PHE A 31 -7.52 -25.23 34.15
CA PHE A 31 -6.10 -25.28 33.79
C PHE A 31 -5.78 -26.40 32.78
N TYR A 32 -6.27 -27.62 32.99
CA TYR A 32 -6.06 -28.70 32.03
C TYR A 32 -6.74 -28.43 30.67
N LYS A 33 -7.93 -27.80 30.68
CA LYS A 33 -8.58 -27.34 29.45
C LYS A 33 -7.72 -26.29 28.73
N TYR A 34 -7.09 -25.39 29.46
CA TYR A 34 -6.15 -24.43 28.88
C TYR A 34 -4.96 -25.14 28.24
N LEU A 35 -4.32 -26.10 28.92
CA LEU A 35 -3.18 -26.85 28.36
C LEU A 35 -3.55 -27.56 27.05
N ALA A 36 -4.74 -28.15 26.98
CA ALA A 36 -5.21 -28.83 25.77
C ALA A 36 -5.49 -27.90 24.57
N ILE A 37 -5.65 -26.59 24.81
CA ILE A 37 -5.97 -25.59 23.78
C ILE A 37 -4.77 -24.72 23.44
N LYS A 38 -3.83 -24.50 24.39
CA LYS A 38 -2.76 -23.51 24.26
C LYS A 38 -1.89 -23.73 23.02
N ASP A 39 -1.62 -25.00 22.67
CA ASP A 39 -0.73 -25.39 21.57
C ASP A 39 -1.50 -25.57 20.25
N ARG A 40 -2.81 -25.30 20.22
CA ARG A 40 -3.55 -25.37 18.96
C ARG A 40 -3.07 -24.27 18.03
N PRO A 41 -2.73 -24.61 16.78
CA PRO A 41 -2.43 -23.59 15.78
C PRO A 41 -3.64 -22.68 15.61
N TRP A 42 -3.35 -21.40 15.38
CA TRP A 42 -4.39 -20.44 15.08
C TRP A 42 -5.12 -20.83 13.79
N LYS A 43 -6.43 -20.58 13.73
CA LYS A 43 -7.28 -20.96 12.58
C LYS A 43 -6.72 -20.48 11.23
N TYR A 44 -6.04 -19.34 11.22
CA TYR A 44 -5.50 -18.71 10.03
C TYR A 44 -3.98 -18.85 9.90
N GLN A 45 -3.37 -19.80 10.62
CA GLN A 45 -1.92 -20.01 10.59
C GLN A 45 -1.42 -20.31 9.17
N ASP A 46 -2.02 -21.27 8.47
CA ASP A 46 -1.62 -21.62 7.10
C ASP A 46 -1.77 -20.45 6.13
N LEU A 47 -2.84 -19.66 6.31
CA LEU A 47 -3.08 -18.45 5.52
C LEU A 47 -2.03 -17.37 5.81
N ALA A 48 -1.69 -17.17 7.09
CA ALA A 48 -0.65 -16.25 7.53
C ALA A 48 0.72 -16.64 6.96
N ASP A 49 1.04 -17.92 6.96
CA ASP A 49 2.29 -18.43 6.42
C ASP A 49 2.36 -18.24 4.90
N ALA A 50 1.26 -18.49 4.18
CA ALA A 50 1.17 -18.16 2.76
C ALA A 50 1.35 -16.65 2.49
N MET A 51 0.73 -15.78 3.30
CA MET A 51 0.91 -14.33 3.18
C MET A 51 2.36 -13.89 3.43
N ARG A 52 3.07 -14.53 4.36
CA ARG A 52 4.49 -14.25 4.63
C ARG A 52 5.38 -14.65 3.45
N VAL A 53 5.10 -15.80 2.84
CA VAL A 53 5.82 -16.23 1.62
C VAL A 53 5.63 -15.20 0.52
N ILE A 54 4.38 -14.79 0.24
CA ILE A 54 4.08 -13.76 -0.77
C ILE A 54 4.78 -12.45 -0.46
N HIS A 55 4.75 -12.01 0.80
CA HIS A 55 5.43 -10.79 1.21
C HIS A 55 6.95 -10.86 1.00
N ALA A 56 7.57 -12.00 1.23
CA ALA A 56 9.02 -12.19 1.12
C ALA A 56 9.54 -12.35 -0.32
N GLU A 57 8.66 -12.43 -1.32
CA GLU A 57 9.06 -12.63 -2.72
C GLU A 57 9.76 -11.42 -3.36
N ASP A 58 9.46 -10.20 -2.89
CA ASP A 58 9.99 -8.96 -3.44
C ASP A 58 10.29 -7.99 -2.29
N GLU A 59 11.45 -7.35 -2.34
CA GLU A 59 11.87 -6.31 -1.40
C GLU A 59 10.93 -5.10 -1.40
N CYS A 60 10.26 -4.83 -2.53
CA CYS A 60 9.31 -3.71 -2.67
C CYS A 60 7.94 -3.99 -2.04
N ASN A 61 7.72 -5.15 -1.41
CA ASN A 61 6.44 -5.53 -0.82
C ASN A 61 6.19 -4.95 0.58
N ASP A 62 7.06 -4.09 1.11
CA ASP A 62 6.90 -3.43 2.41
C ASP A 62 5.56 -2.67 2.57
N THR A 63 4.94 -2.28 1.46
CA THR A 63 3.62 -1.61 1.43
C THR A 63 2.57 -2.49 0.73
N TYR A 64 2.56 -3.79 1.01
CA TYR A 64 1.59 -4.71 0.43
C TYR A 64 0.18 -4.44 0.99
N GLY A 65 -0.65 -3.77 0.21
CA GLY A 65 -2.02 -3.42 0.60
C GLY A 65 -2.98 -4.61 0.61
N ARG A 66 -4.08 -4.49 1.36
CA ARG A 66 -5.14 -5.53 1.49
C ARG A 66 -5.62 -6.10 0.14
N ILE A 67 -5.87 -5.23 -0.84
CA ILE A 67 -6.39 -5.61 -2.16
C ILE A 67 -5.34 -6.43 -2.92
N ARG A 68 -4.08 -5.97 -2.88
CA ARG A 68 -2.97 -6.66 -3.54
C ARG A 68 -2.71 -8.03 -2.92
N MET A 69 -2.76 -8.13 -1.58
CA MET A 69 -2.66 -9.42 -0.89
C MET A 69 -3.77 -10.38 -1.27
N TYR A 70 -5.01 -9.89 -1.28
CA TYR A 70 -6.15 -10.70 -1.66
C TYR A 70 -6.02 -11.24 -3.09
N GLN A 71 -5.62 -10.38 -4.04
CA GLN A 71 -5.37 -10.77 -5.42
C GLN A 71 -4.21 -11.77 -5.55
N ALA A 72 -3.10 -11.54 -4.84
CA ALA A 72 -1.95 -12.45 -4.87
C ALA A 72 -2.30 -13.84 -4.35
N LEU A 73 -3.10 -13.92 -3.29
CA LEU A 73 -3.61 -15.19 -2.76
C LEU A 73 -4.48 -15.91 -3.78
N LEU A 74 -5.37 -15.20 -4.47
CA LEU A 74 -6.22 -15.78 -5.52
C LEU A 74 -5.41 -16.30 -6.71
N LEU A 75 -4.37 -15.58 -7.11
CA LEU A 75 -3.51 -15.95 -8.24
C LEU A 75 -2.61 -17.14 -7.94
N LYS A 76 -1.97 -17.15 -6.75
CA LYS A 76 -1.09 -18.25 -6.35
C LYS A 76 -1.86 -19.49 -5.91
N ASN A 77 -3.10 -19.31 -5.46
CA ASN A 77 -4.01 -20.35 -4.97
C ASN A 77 -3.26 -21.42 -4.15
N PRO A 78 -2.71 -21.04 -2.98
CA PRO A 78 -1.90 -21.95 -2.17
C PRO A 78 -2.68 -23.22 -1.87
N THR A 79 -2.05 -24.37 -2.12
CA THR A 79 -2.68 -25.68 -2.19
C THR A 79 -3.51 -25.98 -0.94
N GLY A 80 -4.83 -26.14 -1.13
CA GLY A 80 -5.75 -26.58 -0.08
C GLY A 80 -6.26 -25.49 0.88
N ILE A 81 -5.86 -24.22 0.72
CA ILE A 81 -6.34 -23.14 1.59
C ILE A 81 -7.57 -22.49 0.98
N LYS A 82 -8.71 -22.61 1.66
CA LYS A 82 -9.92 -21.86 1.29
C LYS A 82 -9.72 -20.37 1.61
N ILE A 83 -9.50 -19.56 0.58
CA ILE A 83 -9.30 -18.11 0.72
C ILE A 83 -10.60 -17.48 1.25
N PRO A 84 -10.55 -16.79 2.42
CA PRO A 84 -11.73 -16.15 3.00
C PRO A 84 -12.04 -14.82 2.30
N SER A 85 -13.02 -14.06 2.81
CA SER A 85 -13.29 -12.72 2.29
C SER A 85 -12.11 -11.77 2.49
N GLU A 86 -12.01 -10.76 1.63
CA GLU A 86 -10.98 -9.74 1.67
C GLU A 86 -10.85 -9.07 3.06
N ARG A 87 -11.97 -8.85 3.74
CA ARG A 87 -11.99 -8.29 5.10
C ARG A 87 -11.30 -9.21 6.12
N THR A 88 -11.47 -10.51 5.99
CA THR A 88 -10.77 -11.49 6.86
C THR A 88 -9.29 -11.53 6.54
N VAL A 89 -8.90 -11.44 5.26
CA VAL A 89 -7.49 -11.31 4.84
C VAL A 89 -6.86 -10.09 5.51
N TYR A 90 -7.53 -8.94 5.49
CA TYR A 90 -7.04 -7.73 6.17
C TYR A 90 -6.86 -7.93 7.68
N ARG A 91 -7.80 -8.60 8.37
CA ARG A 91 -7.66 -8.90 9.81
C ARG A 91 -6.46 -9.79 10.08
N VAL A 92 -6.27 -10.82 9.27
CA VAL A 92 -5.12 -11.72 9.39
C VAL A 92 -3.83 -10.96 9.15
N MET A 93 -3.76 -10.10 8.13
CA MET A 93 -2.62 -9.22 7.86
C MET A 93 -2.29 -8.30 9.05
N ASP A 94 -3.29 -7.73 9.72
CA ASP A 94 -3.09 -6.85 10.89
C ASP A 94 -2.54 -7.64 12.08
N GLU A 95 -3.06 -8.85 12.32
CA GLU A 95 -2.59 -9.74 13.40
C GLU A 95 -1.14 -10.22 13.19
N ILE A 96 -0.72 -10.44 11.94
CA ILE A 96 0.67 -10.82 11.61
C ILE A 96 1.61 -9.63 11.42
N GLY A 97 1.10 -8.40 11.48
CA GLY A 97 1.91 -7.17 11.40
C GLY A 97 2.33 -6.76 9.98
N LEU A 98 1.66 -7.24 8.94
CA LEU A 98 1.92 -6.83 7.54
C LEU A 98 1.18 -5.54 7.12
N VAL A 99 0.36 -4.97 8.00
CA VAL A 99 -0.33 -3.71 7.72
C VAL A 99 0.60 -2.52 8.03
N HIS A 100 1.08 -1.87 6.98
CA HIS A 100 1.83 -0.62 7.12
C HIS A 100 0.90 0.51 7.61
N ARG A 101 1.23 1.10 8.76
CA ARG A 101 0.58 2.32 9.26
C ARG A 101 1.56 3.49 9.09
N PRO A 102 1.31 4.43 8.17
CA PRO A 102 2.19 5.57 7.99
C PRO A 102 2.31 6.36 9.29
N LYS A 103 3.52 6.41 9.87
CA LYS A 103 3.78 7.18 11.10
C LYS A 103 4.03 8.67 10.82
N ARG A 104 4.24 9.05 9.55
CA ARG A 104 4.60 10.42 9.17
C ARG A 104 3.36 11.31 9.14
N LYS A 105 3.43 12.45 9.84
CA LYS A 105 2.53 13.58 9.57
C LYS A 105 3.04 14.29 8.30
N PRO A 106 2.20 14.51 7.27
CA PRO A 106 2.62 15.22 6.07
C PRO A 106 2.76 16.71 6.39
N ASN A 107 3.92 17.09 6.92
CA ASN A 107 4.35 18.48 6.86
C ASN A 107 4.68 18.70 5.38
N GLY A 108 3.81 19.40 4.64
CA GLY A 108 3.76 19.48 3.18
C GLY A 108 5.11 19.33 2.45
N ILE A 109 5.12 18.54 1.37
CA ILE A 109 6.31 18.22 0.58
C ILE A 109 6.97 19.50 0.04
N THR A 110 6.15 20.44 -0.42
CA THR A 110 6.59 21.72 -0.93
C THR A 110 6.73 22.71 0.22
N LYS A 111 7.97 22.95 0.65
CA LYS A 111 8.32 24.17 1.37
C LYS A 111 8.77 25.17 0.31
N ALA A 112 8.15 26.35 0.28
CA ALA A 112 8.61 27.42 -0.60
C ALA A 112 10.06 27.74 -0.22
N ASP A 113 10.98 27.49 -1.15
CA ASP A 113 12.37 27.87 -0.99
C ASP A 113 12.43 29.40 -1.05
N ARG A 114 12.85 30.02 0.05
CA ARG A 114 12.97 31.48 0.16
C ARG A 114 14.09 32.04 -0.71
N GLU A 115 15.09 31.22 -1.03
CA GLU A 115 16.23 31.59 -1.89
C GLU A 115 15.95 31.35 -3.37
N ALA A 116 14.98 30.48 -3.69
CA ALA A 116 14.39 30.37 -5.02
C ALA A 116 13.56 31.63 -5.33
N ARG A 117 14.27 32.75 -5.51
CA ARG A 117 13.70 33.98 -6.02
C ARG A 117 13.11 33.65 -7.39
N LYS A 118 11.82 33.95 -7.56
CA LYS A 118 11.16 33.90 -8.87
C LYS A 118 12.06 34.70 -9.83
N SER A 119 12.44 34.12 -10.97
CA SER A 119 13.23 34.83 -11.97
C SER A 119 12.57 36.17 -12.26
N ASP A 120 13.35 37.24 -12.34
CA ASP A 120 12.82 38.57 -12.61
C ASP A 120 12.01 38.52 -13.93
N ASP A 121 10.82 39.12 -13.93
CA ASP A 121 9.95 39.17 -15.10
C ASP A 121 10.51 40.19 -16.11
N LEU A 122 11.51 39.74 -16.89
CA LEU A 122 12.22 40.56 -17.88
C LEU A 122 11.27 41.15 -18.93
N LEU A 123 10.11 40.53 -19.13
CA LEU A 123 9.12 40.93 -20.13
C LEU A 123 8.03 41.83 -19.55
N LYS A 124 8.03 42.07 -18.23
CA LYS A 124 7.05 42.91 -17.50
C LYS A 124 5.61 42.61 -17.93
N ARG A 125 5.25 41.34 -17.99
CA ARG A 125 3.95 40.91 -18.54
C ARG A 125 2.85 41.21 -17.54
N GLU A 126 1.78 41.83 -18.03
CA GLU A 126 0.60 42.08 -17.21
C GLU A 126 -0.31 40.85 -17.15
N PHE A 127 -0.15 40.02 -16.11
CA PHE A 127 -0.97 38.84 -15.86
C PHE A 127 -2.34 39.14 -15.22
N LYS A 128 -2.63 40.40 -14.90
CA LYS A 128 -3.92 40.83 -14.33
C LYS A 128 -4.91 41.13 -15.46
N ALA A 129 -6.13 40.61 -15.34
CA ALA A 129 -7.26 40.88 -16.22
C ALA A 129 -8.45 41.36 -15.39
N ASP A 130 -9.26 42.27 -15.93
CA ASP A 130 -10.41 42.85 -15.20
C ASP A 130 -11.65 41.95 -15.31
N LYS A 131 -11.73 41.13 -16.36
CA LYS A 131 -12.79 40.11 -16.54
C LYS A 131 -12.20 38.73 -16.82
N PRO A 132 -12.91 37.65 -16.45
CA PRO A 132 -12.48 36.29 -16.76
C PRO A 132 -12.35 36.08 -18.28
N LEU A 133 -11.38 35.27 -18.69
CA LEU A 133 -11.07 34.91 -20.09
C LEU A 133 -10.55 36.04 -21.01
N GLU A 134 -10.26 37.24 -20.48
CA GLU A 134 -9.62 38.30 -21.28
C GLU A 134 -8.13 38.04 -21.55
N LYS A 135 -7.43 37.37 -20.62
CA LYS A 135 -6.03 36.98 -20.77
C LYS A 135 -5.89 35.50 -20.43
N CYS A 136 -5.54 34.68 -21.44
CA CYS A 136 -5.33 33.24 -21.27
C CYS A 136 -3.83 32.94 -21.30
N VAL A 137 -3.35 32.20 -20.30
CA VAL A 137 -1.97 31.70 -20.27
C VAL A 137 -1.93 30.35 -20.97
N THR A 138 -1.08 30.23 -21.99
CA THR A 138 -0.78 28.96 -22.64
C THR A 138 0.51 28.39 -22.08
N GLU A 139 0.45 27.15 -21.61
CA GLU A 139 1.66 26.44 -21.18
C GLU A 139 2.52 26.13 -22.42
N SER A 140 3.71 26.71 -22.48
CA SER A 140 4.67 26.43 -23.54
C SER A 140 5.69 25.41 -23.03
N GLN A 141 5.59 24.16 -23.49
CA GLN A 141 6.60 23.15 -23.20
C GLN A 141 7.82 23.36 -24.10
N LYS A 142 9.00 23.55 -23.50
CA LYS A 142 10.27 23.62 -24.24
C LYS A 142 10.76 22.19 -24.51
N SER A 143 10.45 21.63 -25.67
CA SER A 143 11.10 20.40 -26.12
C SER A 143 12.59 20.70 -26.40
N ARG A 144 13.49 19.94 -25.76
CA ARG A 144 14.93 20.05 -25.98
C ARG A 144 15.35 19.21 -27.18
N LEU A 145 14.70 19.43 -28.32
CA LEU A 145 15.12 18.83 -29.59
C LEU A 145 15.94 19.89 -30.35
N LYS A 146 17.20 19.56 -30.59
CA LYS A 146 18.09 20.35 -31.43
C LYS A 146 17.62 20.16 -32.87
N MET A 147 16.76 21.05 -33.38
CA MET A 147 16.48 21.07 -34.80
C MET A 147 17.67 21.69 -35.53
N GLU A 148 18.61 20.85 -35.96
CA GLU A 148 19.45 21.20 -37.09
C GLU A 148 18.59 21.07 -38.36
N ASN A 149 18.40 22.22 -39.02
CA ASN A 149 17.82 22.40 -40.35
C ASN A 149 16.34 22.01 -40.56
N CYS A 150 15.43 22.90 -40.21
CA CYS A 150 14.20 23.08 -40.98
C CYS A 150 14.06 24.55 -41.38
N MET A 151 14.46 24.85 -42.63
CA MET A 151 14.00 26.05 -43.34
C MET A 151 12.47 25.99 -43.42
N PHE A 152 11.80 26.90 -42.71
CA PHE A 152 10.38 27.12 -42.89
C PHE A 152 10.19 27.84 -44.23
N GLN A 153 9.84 27.09 -45.29
CA GLN A 153 9.35 27.71 -46.51
C GLN A 153 7.90 28.17 -46.28
N PRO A 154 7.55 29.43 -46.61
CA PRO A 154 6.19 29.90 -46.52
C PRO A 154 5.42 29.33 -47.71
N SER A 155 4.64 28.26 -47.50
CA SER A 155 3.70 27.80 -48.51
C SER A 155 2.50 28.76 -48.55
N SER A 156 2.46 29.55 -49.61
CA SER A 156 1.28 30.24 -50.08
C SER A 156 0.12 29.24 -50.28
N THR A 157 -1.04 29.58 -49.71
CA THR A 157 -2.40 29.28 -50.22
C THR A 157 -2.53 28.23 -51.34
N ALA A 158 -3.03 27.03 -51.00
CA ALA A 158 -4.16 26.33 -51.64
C ALA A 158 -4.20 24.83 -51.23
N LEU A 159 -5.43 24.29 -51.15
CA LEU A 159 -5.83 22.87 -51.15
C LEU A 159 -5.78 22.05 -49.83
N ILE A 160 -6.93 22.08 -49.14
CA ILE A 160 -7.60 20.94 -48.46
C ILE A 160 -8.17 20.01 -49.57
N PRO A 161 -8.29 18.64 -49.49
CA PRO A 161 -8.49 17.75 -48.33
C PRO A 161 -7.70 16.40 -48.33
N ALA A 162 -8.00 15.56 -47.33
CA ALA A 162 -7.93 14.07 -47.35
C ALA A 162 -6.72 13.34 -46.74
N PHE A 163 -6.37 13.66 -45.48
CA PHE A 163 -5.49 12.79 -44.66
C PHE A 163 -6.13 12.33 -43.33
N TRP A 164 -7.33 12.82 -42.98
CA TRP A 164 -7.92 12.66 -41.65
C TRP A 164 -9.01 11.59 -41.51
N ASP A 165 -9.23 10.74 -42.52
CA ASP A 165 -10.25 9.67 -42.47
C ASP A 165 -9.70 8.26 -42.15
N TRP A 166 -8.38 8.07 -42.03
CA TRP A 166 -7.80 6.72 -41.94
C TRP A 166 -7.54 6.18 -40.52
N GLN A 167 -7.52 7.01 -39.46
CA GLN A 167 -7.03 6.56 -38.15
C GLN A 167 -8.07 6.46 -37.02
N TRP A 168 -9.37 6.51 -37.32
CA TRP A 168 -10.46 6.32 -36.33
C TRP A 168 -11.31 5.06 -36.58
N LYS A 169 -10.67 3.98 -37.06
CA LYS A 169 -11.31 2.67 -37.26
C LYS A 169 -10.46 1.50 -36.77
N GLN A 170 -10.04 1.50 -35.51
CA GLN A 170 -9.70 0.27 -34.76
C GLN A 170 -10.11 0.41 -33.29
N THR A 171 -11.42 0.38 -33.06
CA THR A 171 -12.01 -0.37 -31.94
C THR A 171 -11.99 -1.86 -32.26
#